data_AF-A0A9X6JND4-F1
#
_entry.id   AF-A0A9X6JND4-F1
#
_cell.length_a   1.000
_cell.length_b   1.000
_cell.length_c   1.000
_cell.angle_alpha   90.00
_cell.angle_beta   90.00
_cell.angle_gamma   90.00
#
_symmetry.space_group_name_H-M   'P 1'
#
loop_
_entity.id
_entity.type
_entity.pdbx_description
1 polymer ?
#
loop_
_entity_poly.entity_id
_entity_poly.type
_entity_poly.pdbx_seq_one_letter_code
_entity_poly.pdbx_strand_id
1 'polypeptide(L)' 'MNSESDKNGNFNQNGVVDCESMATVLVNAYKLEWNENSKLPKEFADLKNHWAQRMPIF' A
#
# COMPACT_ATOMS: atom_id res chain seq x y z
N MET A 1 9.16 -15.18 -15.44
CA MET A 1 9.99 -14.48 -14.43
C MET A 1 9.08 -14.26 -13.23
N ASN A 2 9.37 -14.96 -12.13
CA ASN A 2 8.53 -14.93 -10.93
C ASN A 2 8.82 -13.62 -10.19
N SER A 3 7.82 -12.76 -10.07
CA SER A 3 7.86 -11.51 -9.33
C SER A 3 7.76 -11.82 -7.83
N GLU A 4 8.89 -12.16 -7.22
CA GLU A 4 9.04 -12.14 -5.77
C GLU A 4 9.51 -10.75 -5.36
N SER A 5 8.52 -9.90 -5.06
CA SER A 5 8.73 -8.80 -4.14
C SER A 5 9.27 -9.35 -2.80
N ASP A 6 10.23 -8.64 -2.19
CA ASP A 6 10.72 -9.01 -0.86
C ASP A 6 9.60 -8.74 0.16
N LYS A 7 8.76 -9.75 0.40
CA LYS A 7 7.60 -9.72 1.31
C LYS A 7 7.99 -9.44 2.77
N ASN A 8 9.29 -9.32 3.05
CA ASN A 8 9.82 -8.99 4.36
C ASN A 8 9.80 -7.47 4.61
N GLY A 9 9.38 -6.67 3.62
CA GLY A 9 9.24 -5.22 3.70
C GLY A 9 10.57 -4.47 3.81
N ASN A 10 11.64 -5.09 3.29
CA ASN A 10 12.88 -4.41 2.99
C ASN A 10 12.85 -3.89 1.55
N PHE A 11 13.42 -2.70 1.31
CA PHE A 11 13.45 -2.13 -0.03
C PHE A 11 14.50 -2.86 -0.89
N ASN A 12 14.03 -3.61 -1.89
CA ASN A 12 14.91 -4.22 -2.87
C ASN A 12 15.19 -3.25 -4.03
N GLN A 13 16.35 -2.58 -3.97
CA GLN A 13 16.82 -1.63 -4.98
C GLN A 13 16.94 -2.20 -6.41
N ASN A 14 17.03 -3.53 -6.55
CA ASN A 14 17.17 -4.21 -7.85
C ASN A 14 15.90 -4.98 -8.26
N GLY A 15 14.85 -4.93 -7.43
CA GLY A 15 13.58 -5.62 -7.66
C GLY A 15 12.56 -4.77 -8.40
N VAL A 16 11.56 -5.43 -9.00
CA VAL A 16 10.38 -4.72 -9.54
C VAL A 16 9.55 -4.20 -8.37
N VAL A 17 9.28 -2.90 -8.36
CA VAL A 17 8.39 -2.26 -7.38
C VAL A 17 6.96 -2.35 -7.89
N ASP A 18 6.19 -3.26 -7.31
CA ASP A 18 4.74 -3.34 -7.47
C ASP A 18 4.00 -2.65 -6.30
N CYS A 19 2.69 -2.50 -6.42
CA CYS A 19 1.88 -1.83 -5.40
C CYS A 19 1.93 -2.53 -4.04
N GLU A 20 2.00 -3.86 -4.03
CA GLU A 20 2.02 -4.69 -2.83
C GLU A 20 3.34 -4.53 -2.06
N SER A 21 4.47 -4.59 -2.76
CA SER A 21 5.80 -4.39 -2.19
C SER A 21 6.00 -2.99 -1.64
N MET A 22 5.55 -1.97 -2.37
CA MET A 22 5.60 -0.57 -1.92
C MET A 22 4.74 -0.37 -0.65
N ALA A 23 3.51 -0.90 -0.63
CA ALA A 23 2.65 -0.82 0.56
C ALA A 23 3.32 -1.47 1.78
N THR A 24 3.93 -2.65 1.60
CA THR A 24 4.61 -3.39 2.67
C THR A 24 5.83 -2.62 3.22
N VAL A 25 6.65 -2.03 2.33
CA VAL A 25 7.80 -1.19 2.73
C VAL A 25 7.34 0.04 3.51
N LEU A 26 6.27 0.71 3.08
CA LEU A 26 5.75 1.90 3.76
C LEU A 26 5.20 1.56 5.16
N VAL A 27 4.42 0.48 5.29
CA VAL A 27 3.91 0.01 6.59
C VAL A 27 5.06 -0.26 7.56
N ASN A 28 6.10 -0.95 7.10
CA ASN A 28 7.25 -1.29 7.95
C ASN A 28 8.11 -0.07 8.29
N ALA A 29 8.41 0.80 7.33
CA ALA A 29 9.27 1.97 7.54
C ALA A 29 8.67 2.96 8.54
N TYR A 30 7.36 3.17 8.49
CA TYR A 30 6.66 4.08 9.39
C TYR A 30 6.11 3.39 10.64
N LYS A 31 6.31 2.07 10.79
CA LYS A 31 5.74 1.25 11.88
C LYS A 31 4.24 1.49 12.02
N LEU A 32 3.53 1.46 10.89
CA LEU A 32 2.09 1.67 10.86
C LEU A 32 1.40 0.46 11.49
N GLU A 33 0.88 0.65 12.69
CA GLU A 33 0.09 -0.38 13.38
C GLU A 33 -1.38 -0.24 13.03
N TRP A 34 -2.05 -1.37 12.79
CA TRP A 34 -3.49 -1.38 12.62
C TRP A 34 -4.17 -0.98 13.92
N ASN A 35 -4.99 0.07 13.86
CA ASN A 35 -5.82 0.49 14.98
C ASN A 35 -7.28 0.35 14.59
N GLU A 36 -7.93 -0.70 15.08
CA GLU A 36 -9.35 -0.98 14.87
C GLU A 36 -10.30 0.10 15.41
N ASN A 37 -9.82 0.95 16.33
CA ASN A 37 -10.56 2.10 16.86
C ASN A 37 -10.30 3.39 16.07
N SER A 38 -9.39 3.38 15.09
CA SER A 38 -9.13 4.54 14.24
C SER A 38 -10.29 4.74 13.26
N LYS A 39 -10.94 5.90 13.36
CA LYS A 39 -11.94 6.35 12.37
C LYS A 39 -11.21 6.93 11.14
N LEU A 40 -10.31 6.15 10.54
CA LEU A 40 -9.66 6.58 9.32
C LEU A 40 -10.73 6.72 8.23
N PRO A 41 -10.73 7.83 7.48
CA PRO A 41 -11.58 7.96 6.31
C PRO A 41 -11.26 6.80 5.37
N LYS A 42 -12.28 6.00 5.03
CA LYS A 42 -12.15 4.93 4.02
C LYS A 42 -12.16 5.48 2.60
N GLU A 43 -12.29 6.79 2.46
CA GLU A 43 -12.39 7.50 1.19
C GLU A 43 -11.34 8.61 1.17
N PHE A 44 -10.62 8.70 0.05
CA PHE A 44 -9.70 9.79 -0.22
C PHE A 44 -10.43 10.88 -1.01
N ALA A 45 -10.34 12.14 -0.56
CA ALA A 45 -11.10 13.24 -1.16
C ALA A 45 -10.71 13.54 -2.62
N ASP A 46 -9.47 13.24 -2.98
CA ASP A 46 -8.90 13.38 -4.33
C ASP A 46 -9.38 12.28 -5.31
N LEU A 47 -9.94 11.17 -4.80
CA LEU A 47 -10.59 10.16 -5.64
C LEU A 47 -11.95 10.61 -6.19
N LYS A 48 -12.51 11.72 -5.71
CA LYS A 48 -13.78 12.23 -6.21
C LYS A 48 -13.66 12.60 -7.70
N ASN A 49 -14.50 11.99 -8.56
CA ASN A 49 -14.47 12.14 -10.02
C ASN A 49 -13.17 11.61 -10.69
N HIS A 50 -12.39 10.78 -10.00
CA HIS A 50 -11.21 10.13 -10.57
C HIS A 50 -11.57 8.73 -11.10
N TRP A 51 -10.84 8.23 -12.10
CA TRP A 51 -11.09 6.89 -12.65
C TRP A 51 -10.93 5.78 -11.60
N ALA A 52 -10.04 6.00 -10.63
CA ALA A 52 -9.80 5.06 -9.53
C ALA A 52 -10.87 5.09 -8.43
N GLN A 53 -11.87 5.98 -8.50
CA GLN A 53 -12.95 6.06 -7.50
C GLN A 53 -13.74 4.75 -7.34
N ARG A 54 -13.81 3.94 -8.40
CA ARG A 54 -14.55 2.67 -8.44
C ARG A 54 -13.67 1.46 -8.19
N MET A 55 -12.37 1.66 -7.96
CA MET A 55 -11.46 0.56 -7.70
C MET A 55 -11.62 0.11 -6.25
N PRO A 56 -11.66 -1.21 -5.98
CA PRO A 56 -11.67 -1.71 -4.61
C PRO A 56 -10.38 -1.26 -3.92
N ILE A 57 -10.53 -0.46 -2.86
CA ILE A 57 -9.47 -0.19 -1.90
C ILE A 57 -9.46 -1.43 -1.00
N PHE A 58 -8.36 -2.18 -1.04
CA PHE A 58 -8.18 -3.49 -0.40
C PHE A 58 -8.56 -3.51 1.09
#